data_AF-A0A7Y5Q8V9-F1
#
_entry.id   AF-A0A7Y5Q8V9-F1
#
_cell.length_a   1.000
_cell.length_b   1.000
_cell.length_c   1.000
_cell.angle_alpha   90.00
_cell.angle_beta   90.00
_cell.angle_gamma   90.00
#
_symmetry.space_group_name_H-M   'P 1'
#
loop_
_entity.id
_entity.type
_entity.pdbx_description
1 polymer ?
#
loop_
_entity_poly.entity_id
_entity_poly.type
_entity_poly.pdbx_seq_one_letter_code
_entity_poly.pdbx_strand_id
1 'polypeptide(L)'
;EGEVAATPTQVWVQPPGTPSVGEVLLRLHQATGEARYLEAAVAAGEGLAWGQLSTGGWDYVIDFDPTAAQKWHFLRDVAAGDAEPGKRRRVSTLDDDVTQAALRFLMQLDQRLEQKNEAIHQAVVKGLEALLGAQYPNGAWPQRFDRPADPSLPVKRAQYPAEWSRVFPKTTYLGYYTLNDDAHPDAIRTMLLAHRLYGDERYLAAARRGGEFLIAAQMPEPQPAWAQQYNHDMEPAWARKFEPPAISAGESAGAIAVLYELWVATGDEAFRQPIGPAVRWFRDSVLPDGQWARFYELRTNRPLYFVKDTYELTYDGGNVPTHYAFKGNWGKSVLANAERYLTRPREEVIAERNRVRTPAQAEAESRRLAPQVRTVIGALDGTGRWVKNGWIEVGTAVRNLDLLARWLQAAEEARPSPAG
;
A
#
# COMPACT_ATOMS: atom_id res chain seq x y z
N GLU A 1 -0.60 9.45 -14.75
CA GLU A 1 -0.19 9.50 -13.33
C GLU A 1 1.07 8.67 -13.18
N GLY A 2 1.96 9.06 -12.28
CA GLY A 2 3.36 8.60 -12.22
C GLY A 2 4.30 9.78 -11.97
N GLU A 3 5.52 9.53 -11.51
CA GLU A 3 6.48 10.60 -11.16
C GLU A 3 6.87 11.45 -12.37
N VAL A 4 6.84 10.86 -13.57
CA VAL A 4 7.17 11.51 -14.85
C VAL A 4 6.24 11.05 -15.97
N ALA A 5 6.24 11.78 -17.08
CA ALA A 5 5.55 11.35 -18.29
C ALA A 5 6.14 10.04 -18.82
N ALA A 6 5.29 9.02 -19.00
CA ALA A 6 5.67 7.75 -19.60
C ALA A 6 5.87 7.89 -21.12
N THR A 7 6.77 7.09 -21.70
CA THR A 7 6.87 6.93 -23.14
C THR A 7 5.72 6.05 -23.68
N PRO A 8 5.51 5.97 -25.01
CA PRO A 8 4.50 5.08 -25.60
C PRO A 8 4.72 3.58 -25.31
N THR A 9 5.93 3.20 -24.88
CA THR A 9 6.29 1.82 -24.54
C THR A 9 6.25 1.56 -23.04
N GLN A 10 5.89 2.55 -22.22
CA GLN A 10 5.96 2.46 -20.77
C GLN A 10 4.59 2.43 -20.11
N VAL A 11 4.49 1.64 -19.05
CA VAL A 11 3.37 1.65 -18.11
C VAL A 11 3.88 1.79 -16.68
N TRP A 12 3.11 2.45 -15.82
CA TRP A 12 3.41 2.57 -14.39
C TRP A 12 2.84 1.39 -13.62
N VAL A 13 3.64 0.82 -12.72
CA VAL A 13 3.20 -0.18 -11.74
C VAL A 13 2.64 0.51 -10.49
N GLN A 14 3.26 1.63 -10.09
CA GLN A 14 2.82 2.46 -8.97
C GLN A 14 1.32 2.82 -9.09
N PRO A 15 0.50 2.51 -8.07
CA PRO A 15 -0.90 2.92 -8.03
C PRO A 15 -1.08 4.46 -8.13
N PRO A 16 -2.12 4.94 -8.84
CA PRO A 16 -3.11 4.17 -9.58
C PRO A 16 -2.68 3.87 -11.03
N GLY A 17 -1.62 3.07 -11.22
CA GLY A 17 -1.14 2.55 -12.50
C GLY A 17 -1.80 1.24 -12.91
N THR A 18 -1.02 0.39 -13.61
CA THR A 18 -1.47 -0.87 -14.22
C THR A 18 -2.23 -1.80 -13.26
N PRO A 19 -1.78 -2.03 -12.00
CA PRO A 19 -2.54 -2.87 -11.07
C PRO A 19 -3.94 -2.33 -10.77
N SER A 20 -4.09 -1.02 -10.59
CA SER A 20 -5.39 -0.39 -10.30
C SER A 20 -6.33 -0.40 -11.51
N VAL A 21 -5.78 -0.25 -12.72
CA VAL A 21 -6.54 -0.41 -13.98
C VAL A 21 -7.02 -1.84 -14.14
N GLY A 22 -6.14 -2.82 -13.94
CA GLY A 22 -6.50 -4.23 -13.99
C GLY A 22 -7.57 -4.61 -12.96
N GLU A 23 -7.44 -4.13 -11.73
CA GLU A 23 -8.38 -4.42 -10.65
C GLU A 23 -9.78 -3.87 -10.96
N VAL A 24 -9.89 -2.62 -11.44
CA VAL A 24 -11.21 -2.05 -11.75
C VAL A 24 -11.87 -2.73 -12.95
N LEU A 25 -11.09 -3.18 -13.94
CA LEU A 25 -11.59 -3.98 -15.06
C LEU A 25 -12.08 -5.36 -14.59
N LEU A 26 -11.35 -6.00 -13.67
CA LEU A 26 -11.79 -7.25 -13.05
C LEU A 26 -13.12 -7.07 -12.28
N ARG A 27 -13.27 -5.96 -11.54
CA ARG A 27 -14.55 -5.62 -10.85
C ARG A 27 -15.69 -5.37 -11.84
N LEU A 28 -15.43 -4.69 -12.95
CA LEU A 28 -16.42 -4.49 -14.01
C LEU A 28 -16.86 -5.82 -14.65
N HIS A 29 -15.93 -6.74 -14.85
CA HIS A 29 -16.27 -8.09 -15.31
C HIS A 29 -17.16 -8.82 -14.29
N GLN A 30 -16.84 -8.74 -12.99
CA GLN A 30 -17.68 -9.34 -11.94
C GLN A 30 -19.09 -8.74 -11.91
N ALA A 31 -19.21 -7.42 -12.14
CA ALA A 31 -20.49 -6.73 -12.12
C ALA A 31 -21.35 -6.93 -13.38
N THR A 32 -20.74 -7.18 -14.54
CA THR A 32 -21.45 -7.23 -15.83
C THR A 32 -21.45 -8.59 -16.52
N GLY A 33 -20.49 -9.45 -16.21
CA GLY A 33 -20.23 -10.69 -16.93
C GLY A 33 -19.59 -10.50 -18.31
N GLU A 34 -19.33 -9.27 -18.76
CA GLU A 34 -18.81 -9.02 -20.11
C GLU A 34 -17.35 -9.47 -20.25
N ALA A 35 -17.05 -10.24 -21.30
CA ALA A 35 -15.74 -10.84 -21.55
C ALA A 35 -14.63 -9.81 -21.78
N ARG A 36 -14.91 -8.70 -22.48
CA ARG A 36 -13.94 -7.64 -22.79
C ARG A 36 -13.25 -7.06 -21.56
N TYR A 37 -13.94 -7.00 -20.42
CA TYR A 37 -13.36 -6.50 -19.18
C TYR A 37 -12.39 -7.49 -18.57
N LEU A 38 -12.70 -8.80 -18.65
CA LEU A 38 -11.78 -9.84 -18.24
C LEU A 38 -10.57 -9.89 -19.16
N GLU A 39 -10.76 -9.83 -20.48
CA GLU A 39 -9.67 -9.79 -21.47
C GLU A 39 -8.71 -8.61 -21.21
N ALA A 40 -9.25 -7.42 -20.93
CA ALA A 40 -8.45 -6.26 -20.60
C ALA A 40 -7.73 -6.38 -19.24
N ALA A 41 -8.36 -7.00 -18.24
CA ALA A 41 -7.70 -7.32 -16.97
C ALA A 41 -6.58 -8.35 -17.17
N VAL A 42 -6.79 -9.38 -18.00
CA VAL A 42 -5.75 -10.36 -18.39
C VAL A 42 -4.58 -9.66 -19.04
N ALA A 43 -4.81 -8.77 -20.00
CA ALA A 43 -3.74 -8.01 -20.65
C ALA A 43 -2.93 -7.16 -19.65
N ALA A 44 -3.59 -6.52 -18.67
CA ALA A 44 -2.90 -5.81 -17.60
C ALA A 44 -2.07 -6.77 -16.72
N GLY A 45 -2.61 -7.95 -16.40
CA GLY A 45 -1.92 -8.98 -15.62
C GLY A 45 -0.70 -9.57 -16.33
N GLU A 46 -0.83 -9.87 -17.63
CA GLU A 46 0.27 -10.36 -18.46
C GLU A 46 1.35 -9.28 -18.66
N GLY A 47 0.96 -8.00 -18.79
CA GLY A 47 1.91 -6.90 -18.80
C GLY A 47 2.72 -6.80 -17.51
N LEU A 48 2.08 -6.97 -16.34
CA LEU A 48 2.77 -7.03 -15.06
C LEU A 48 3.68 -8.25 -14.96
N ALA A 49 3.20 -9.44 -15.33
CA ALA A 49 4.00 -10.67 -15.34
C ALA A 49 5.23 -10.54 -16.24
N TRP A 50 5.07 -9.92 -17.42
CA TRP A 50 6.17 -9.63 -18.33
C TRP A 50 7.23 -8.77 -17.64
N GLY A 51 6.83 -7.67 -16.99
CA GLY A 51 7.75 -6.73 -16.34
C GLY A 51 8.26 -7.13 -14.95
N GLN A 52 7.93 -8.33 -14.45
CA GLN A 52 8.38 -8.77 -13.13
C GLN A 52 9.89 -9.00 -13.10
N LEU A 53 10.56 -8.45 -12.09
CA LEU A 53 12.00 -8.57 -11.93
C LEU A 53 12.37 -10.00 -11.49
N SER A 54 13.59 -10.41 -11.81
CA SER A 54 14.17 -11.70 -11.40
C SER A 54 14.19 -11.94 -9.87
N THR A 55 14.10 -10.86 -9.10
CA THR A 55 14.01 -10.86 -7.64
C THR A 55 12.59 -11.05 -7.12
N GLY A 56 11.60 -11.11 -8.02
CA GLY A 56 10.20 -11.45 -7.76
C GLY A 56 9.26 -10.26 -7.53
N GLY A 57 9.75 -9.06 -7.26
CA GLY A 57 8.91 -7.86 -7.21
C GLY A 57 8.96 -7.04 -8.51
N TRP A 58 8.54 -5.78 -8.40
CA TRP A 58 8.50 -4.82 -9.50
C TRP A 58 9.30 -3.55 -9.18
N ASP A 59 9.64 -2.80 -10.21
CA ASP A 59 10.02 -1.39 -10.12
C ASP A 59 8.83 -0.51 -10.59
N TYR A 60 8.92 0.81 -10.45
CA TYR A 60 7.78 1.71 -10.72
C TYR A 60 7.28 1.67 -12.17
N VAL A 61 8.12 1.30 -13.14
CA VAL A 61 7.81 1.35 -14.58
C VAL A 61 8.19 0.05 -15.27
N ILE A 62 7.34 -0.40 -16.18
CA ILE A 62 7.63 -1.46 -17.14
C ILE A 62 7.77 -0.81 -18.50
N ASP A 63 8.91 -1.03 -19.16
CA ASP A 63 9.19 -0.55 -20.51
C ASP A 63 9.24 -1.74 -21.47
N PHE A 64 8.30 -1.77 -22.41
CA PHE A 64 8.17 -2.82 -23.43
C PHE A 64 9.11 -2.61 -24.62
N ASP A 65 9.88 -1.52 -24.67
CA ASP A 65 10.93 -1.35 -25.67
C ASP A 65 12.03 -2.42 -25.47
N PRO A 66 12.36 -3.24 -26.49
CA PRO A 66 13.34 -4.31 -26.35
C PRO A 66 14.74 -3.82 -25.95
N THR A 67 15.14 -2.61 -26.35
CA THR A 67 16.45 -2.05 -26.03
C THR A 67 16.50 -1.54 -24.60
N ALA A 68 15.42 -0.89 -24.13
CA ALA A 68 15.27 -0.47 -22.75
C ALA A 68 15.22 -1.68 -21.81
N ALA A 69 14.49 -2.73 -22.20
CA ALA A 69 14.32 -3.97 -21.45
C ALA A 69 15.66 -4.68 -21.16
N GLN A 70 16.65 -4.62 -22.07
CA GLN A 70 17.98 -5.23 -21.87
C GLN A 70 18.75 -4.69 -20.65
N LYS A 71 18.36 -3.53 -20.11
CA LYS A 71 18.97 -2.95 -18.90
C LYS A 71 18.47 -3.60 -17.61
N TRP A 72 17.45 -4.44 -17.69
CA TRP A 72 16.78 -5.07 -16.56
C TRP A 72 16.96 -6.58 -16.61
N HIS A 73 16.90 -7.22 -15.45
CA HIS A 73 16.92 -8.66 -15.32
C HIS A 73 15.58 -9.14 -14.79
N PHE A 74 14.80 -9.75 -15.67
CA PHE A 74 13.42 -10.15 -15.43
C PHE A 74 13.30 -11.62 -15.04
N LEU A 75 12.16 -11.99 -14.48
CA LEU A 75 11.86 -13.39 -14.15
C LEU A 75 11.92 -14.30 -15.40
N ARG A 76 11.46 -13.79 -16.55
CA ARG A 76 11.52 -14.51 -17.84
C ARG A 76 12.95 -14.78 -18.33
N ASP A 77 13.92 -13.96 -17.94
CA ASP A 77 15.33 -14.19 -18.30
C ASP A 77 15.86 -15.42 -17.54
N VAL A 78 15.52 -15.51 -16.25
CA VAL A 78 15.83 -16.69 -15.41
C VAL A 78 15.16 -17.95 -15.97
N ALA A 79 13.90 -17.86 -16.39
CA ALA A 79 13.18 -18.98 -17.02
C ALA A 79 13.82 -19.43 -18.35
N ALA A 80 14.47 -18.50 -19.07
CA ALA A 80 15.24 -18.79 -20.28
C ALA A 80 16.67 -19.31 -20.02
N GLY A 81 17.05 -19.53 -18.75
CA GLY A 81 18.36 -20.07 -18.35
C GLY A 81 19.42 -19.00 -18.05
N ASP A 82 19.05 -17.72 -18.09
CA ASP A 82 19.92 -16.61 -17.73
C ASP A 82 19.78 -16.31 -16.23
N ALA A 83 20.53 -17.03 -15.40
CA ALA A 83 20.47 -16.90 -13.95
C ALA A 83 21.25 -15.68 -13.42
N GLU A 84 22.20 -15.14 -14.20
CA GLU A 84 23.17 -14.17 -13.72
C GLU A 84 22.85 -12.74 -14.21
N PRO A 85 22.44 -11.82 -13.32
CA PRO A 85 21.99 -10.49 -13.72
C PRO A 85 23.10 -9.62 -14.32
N GLY A 86 24.38 -9.86 -13.98
CA GLY A 86 25.47 -8.99 -14.34
C GLY A 86 25.24 -7.55 -13.86
N LYS A 87 25.29 -6.57 -14.78
CA LYS A 87 25.05 -5.15 -14.49
C LYS A 87 23.58 -4.72 -14.60
N ARG A 88 22.67 -5.65 -14.93
CA ARG A 88 21.26 -5.34 -15.14
C ARG A 88 20.55 -5.04 -13.84
N ARG A 89 19.58 -4.14 -13.90
CA ARG A 89 18.75 -3.72 -12.76
C ARG A 89 17.77 -4.83 -12.40
N ARG A 90 17.65 -5.08 -11.10
CA ARG A 90 16.71 -6.08 -10.55
C ARG A 90 16.21 -5.75 -9.15
N VAL A 91 16.38 -4.52 -8.69
CA VAL A 91 15.99 -4.15 -7.33
C VAL A 91 14.47 -3.93 -7.33
N SER A 92 13.75 -4.74 -6.58
CA SER A 92 12.31 -4.57 -6.36
C SER A 92 12.04 -3.51 -5.31
N THR A 93 10.89 -2.83 -5.41
CA THR A 93 10.48 -1.80 -4.47
C THR A 93 9.12 -2.12 -3.84
N LEU A 94 9.03 -1.85 -2.54
CA LEU A 94 7.80 -1.81 -1.75
C LEU A 94 7.30 -0.39 -1.53
N ASP A 95 8.08 0.60 -1.94
CA ASP A 95 7.71 2.01 -1.94
C ASP A 95 6.50 2.26 -2.83
N ASP A 96 5.64 3.20 -2.41
CA ASP A 96 4.40 3.57 -3.11
C ASP A 96 3.55 2.36 -3.54
N ASP A 97 3.50 1.30 -2.72
CA ASP A 97 2.64 0.14 -2.92
C ASP A 97 2.86 -0.60 -4.26
N VAL A 98 4.05 -0.47 -4.87
CA VAL A 98 4.37 -0.98 -6.22
C VAL A 98 4.24 -2.50 -6.32
N THR A 99 5.07 -3.25 -5.59
CA THR A 99 5.06 -4.72 -5.65
C THR A 99 3.79 -5.28 -5.03
N GLN A 100 3.32 -4.65 -3.96
CA GLN A 100 2.18 -5.11 -3.17
C GLN A 100 0.87 -4.97 -3.97
N ALA A 101 0.61 -3.82 -4.62
CA ALA A 101 -0.56 -3.65 -5.49
C ALA A 101 -0.54 -4.61 -6.69
N ALA A 102 0.62 -4.78 -7.33
CA ALA A 102 0.78 -5.74 -8.42
C ALA A 102 0.39 -7.15 -7.96
N LEU A 103 0.92 -7.60 -6.82
CA LEU A 103 0.55 -8.89 -6.23
C LEU A 103 -0.95 -8.99 -5.89
N ARG A 104 -1.52 -7.98 -5.22
CA ARG A 104 -2.94 -8.02 -4.84
C ARG A 104 -3.87 -8.10 -6.03
N PHE A 105 -3.56 -7.42 -7.13
CA PHE A 105 -4.31 -7.55 -8.37
C PHE A 105 -4.09 -8.93 -9.01
N LEU A 106 -2.83 -9.33 -9.21
CA LEU A 106 -2.51 -10.60 -9.88
C LEU A 106 -3.09 -11.80 -9.15
N MET A 107 -3.08 -11.84 -7.81
CA MET A 107 -3.69 -12.93 -7.05
C MET A 107 -5.21 -13.03 -7.27
N GLN A 108 -5.92 -11.90 -7.30
CA GLN A 108 -7.36 -11.89 -7.56
C GLN A 108 -7.68 -12.36 -8.99
N LEU A 109 -6.85 -11.94 -9.96
CA LEU A 109 -6.98 -12.37 -11.34
C LEU A 109 -6.63 -13.85 -11.52
N ASP A 110 -5.55 -14.32 -10.92
CA ASP A 110 -5.11 -15.72 -10.92
C ASP A 110 -6.22 -16.65 -10.38
N GLN A 111 -6.86 -16.27 -9.27
CA GLN A 111 -8.03 -16.95 -8.73
C GLN A 111 -9.22 -16.92 -9.69
N ARG A 112 -9.51 -15.77 -10.32
CA ARG A 112 -10.59 -15.67 -11.32
C ARG A 112 -10.35 -16.59 -12.52
N LEU A 113 -9.09 -16.79 -12.90
CA LEU A 113 -8.67 -17.63 -14.02
C LEU A 113 -8.43 -19.09 -13.61
N GLU A 114 -8.78 -19.48 -12.38
CA GLU A 114 -8.55 -20.82 -11.84
C GLU A 114 -7.09 -21.27 -11.98
N GLN A 115 -6.14 -20.33 -11.90
CA GLN A 115 -4.70 -20.56 -12.00
C GLN A 115 -4.26 -21.15 -13.36
N LYS A 116 -5.07 -20.98 -14.41
CA LYS A 116 -4.82 -21.54 -15.75
C LYS A 116 -3.94 -20.65 -16.64
N ASN A 117 -3.75 -19.38 -16.30
CA ASN A 117 -2.81 -18.52 -17.01
C ASN A 117 -1.42 -18.67 -16.38
N GLU A 118 -0.53 -19.41 -17.06
CA GLU A 118 0.78 -19.78 -16.53
C GLU A 118 1.65 -18.56 -16.18
N ALA A 119 1.66 -17.53 -17.03
CA ALA A 119 2.47 -16.33 -16.80
C ALA A 119 2.04 -15.58 -15.53
N ILE A 120 0.72 -15.40 -15.35
CA ILE A 120 0.15 -14.76 -14.16
C ILE A 120 0.40 -15.63 -12.92
N HIS A 121 0.15 -16.94 -13.00
CA HIS A 121 0.30 -17.85 -11.88
C HIS A 121 1.76 -17.90 -11.39
N GLN A 122 2.72 -18.04 -12.32
CA GLN A 122 4.14 -18.01 -11.99
C GLN A 122 4.55 -16.67 -11.38
N ALA A 123 4.01 -15.56 -11.88
CA ALA A 123 4.30 -14.24 -11.33
C ALA A 123 3.80 -14.09 -9.89
N VAL A 124 2.60 -14.58 -9.59
CA VAL A 124 2.06 -14.62 -8.22
C VAL A 124 2.95 -15.46 -7.31
N VAL A 125 3.26 -16.70 -7.70
CA VAL A 125 4.08 -17.61 -6.89
C VAL A 125 5.44 -16.99 -6.59
N LYS A 126 6.12 -16.45 -7.61
CA LYS A 126 7.46 -15.84 -7.43
C LYS A 126 7.42 -14.56 -6.61
N GLY A 127 6.40 -13.72 -6.79
CA GLY A 127 6.29 -12.49 -6.01
C GLY A 127 5.94 -12.74 -4.55
N LEU A 128 5.09 -13.74 -4.25
CA LEU A 128 4.79 -14.13 -2.87
C LEU A 128 6.01 -14.75 -2.17
N GLU A 129 6.75 -15.64 -2.83
CA GLU A 129 8.00 -16.20 -2.29
C GLU A 129 9.06 -15.11 -2.06
N ALA A 130 9.18 -14.15 -2.98
CA ALA A 130 10.07 -13.01 -2.82
C ALA A 130 9.69 -12.12 -1.64
N LEU A 131 8.41 -11.82 -1.47
CA LEU A 131 7.94 -10.99 -0.36
C LEU A 131 8.08 -11.71 0.99
N LEU A 132 7.86 -13.04 1.04
CA LEU A 132 8.20 -13.86 2.21
C LEU A 132 9.70 -13.81 2.51
N GLY A 133 10.54 -13.98 1.49
CA GLY A 133 11.99 -13.97 1.63
C GLY A 133 12.55 -12.60 2.03
N ALA A 134 11.92 -11.50 1.60
CA ALA A 134 12.33 -10.14 1.94
C ALA A 134 11.97 -9.73 3.38
N GLN A 135 11.17 -10.53 4.10
CA GLN A 135 10.81 -10.23 5.48
C GLN A 135 11.97 -10.53 6.43
N TYR A 136 12.36 -9.54 7.23
CA TYR A 136 13.41 -9.67 8.24
C TYR A 136 13.00 -10.58 9.41
N PRO A 137 13.97 -11.10 10.20
CA PRO A 137 13.69 -11.91 11.39
C PRO A 137 12.77 -11.24 12.42
N ASN A 138 12.83 -9.91 12.54
CA ASN A 138 11.95 -9.14 13.44
C ASN A 138 10.55 -8.89 12.86
N GLY A 139 10.27 -9.37 11.65
CA GLY A 139 8.99 -9.22 10.95
C GLY A 139 8.89 -8.02 10.02
N ALA A 140 9.88 -7.11 10.01
CA ALA A 140 9.91 -5.93 9.15
C ALA A 140 10.06 -6.27 7.66
N TRP A 141 9.74 -5.31 6.80
CA TRP A 141 10.11 -5.34 5.38
C TRP A 141 10.96 -4.12 5.02
N PRO A 142 11.89 -4.25 4.05
CA PRO A 142 12.67 -3.13 3.54
C PRO A 142 11.86 -2.25 2.59
N GLN A 143 12.32 -1.03 2.30
CA GLN A 143 11.75 -0.26 1.19
C GLN A 143 12.05 -0.93 -0.16
N ARG A 144 13.28 -1.45 -0.33
CA ARG A 144 13.71 -2.12 -1.56
C ARG A 144 14.52 -3.38 -1.24
N PHE A 145 14.41 -4.39 -2.10
CA PHE A 145 15.12 -5.64 -1.93
C PHE A 145 15.62 -6.19 -3.27
N ASP A 146 16.75 -6.90 -3.23
CA ASP A 146 17.34 -7.59 -4.39
C ASP A 146 17.70 -9.06 -4.09
N ARG A 147 17.37 -9.52 -2.88
CA ARG A 147 17.65 -10.85 -2.31
C ARG A 147 16.80 -11.04 -1.02
N PRO A 148 16.69 -12.27 -0.49
CA PRO A 148 16.09 -12.50 0.83
C PRO A 148 16.81 -11.74 1.95
N ALA A 149 16.08 -11.38 3.00
CA ALA A 149 16.62 -10.75 4.19
C ALA A 149 17.68 -11.63 4.87
N ASP A 150 18.67 -10.99 5.51
CA ASP A 150 19.67 -11.69 6.30
C ASP A 150 19.02 -12.30 7.55
N PRO A 151 18.98 -13.64 7.69
CA PRO A 151 18.33 -14.29 8.82
C PRO A 151 19.10 -14.14 10.13
N SER A 152 20.35 -13.64 10.10
CA SER A 152 21.19 -13.46 11.29
C SER A 152 20.96 -12.12 12.01
N LEU A 153 20.17 -11.21 11.42
CA LEU A 153 19.88 -9.91 12.02
C LEU A 153 19.13 -10.06 13.36
N PRO A 154 19.56 -9.34 14.41
CA PRO A 154 18.96 -9.48 15.73
C PRO A 154 17.54 -8.89 15.79
N VAL A 155 16.67 -9.55 16.57
CA VAL A 155 15.34 -9.03 16.88
C VAL A 155 15.44 -8.08 18.09
N LYS A 156 15.23 -6.79 17.85
CA LYS A 156 15.29 -5.71 18.85
C LYS A 156 13.94 -5.01 18.99
N ARG A 157 13.78 -4.21 20.04
CA ARG A 157 12.65 -3.28 20.21
C ARG A 157 13.09 -1.86 19.89
N ALA A 158 12.14 -1.03 19.49
CA ALA A 158 12.40 0.37 19.21
C ALA A 158 12.93 1.13 20.42
N GLN A 159 13.91 1.97 20.17
CA GLN A 159 14.54 2.80 21.18
C GLN A 159 14.81 4.20 20.65
N TYR A 160 14.87 5.15 21.58
CA TYR A 160 15.41 6.46 21.27
C TYR A 160 16.93 6.35 21.09
N PRO A 161 17.51 6.92 20.02
CA PRO A 161 18.95 6.95 19.87
C PRO A 161 19.58 7.74 21.02
N ALA A 162 20.82 7.37 21.38
CA ALA A 162 21.58 8.08 22.42
C ALA A 162 21.82 9.55 22.03
N GLU A 163 22.12 9.78 20.75
CA GLU A 163 22.27 11.09 20.16
C GLU A 163 21.27 11.29 19.02
N TRP A 164 20.65 12.46 18.97
CA TRP A 164 19.73 12.81 17.89
C TRP A 164 20.42 13.76 16.90
N SER A 165 21.07 13.21 15.88
CA SER A 165 21.74 13.99 14.85
C SER A 165 20.74 14.74 13.96
N ARG A 166 20.87 16.08 13.95
CA ARG A 166 20.12 16.98 13.05
C ARG A 166 20.77 17.13 11.67
N VAL A 167 21.88 16.44 11.42
CA VAL A 167 22.63 16.51 10.17
C VAL A 167 22.30 15.30 9.32
N PHE A 168 21.89 15.53 8.07
CA PHE A 168 21.59 14.46 7.12
C PHE A 168 22.87 13.65 6.79
N PRO A 169 22.92 12.34 7.11
CA PRO A 169 24.16 11.55 7.02
C PRO A 169 24.51 11.08 5.60
N LYS A 170 23.63 11.28 4.60
CA LYS A 170 23.79 10.79 3.21
C LYS A 170 24.01 9.27 3.10
N THR A 171 23.47 8.51 4.05
CA THR A 171 23.49 7.04 4.03
C THR A 171 22.29 6.49 3.26
N THR A 172 22.43 5.28 2.73
CA THR A 172 21.30 4.59 2.09
C THR A 172 20.33 4.07 3.14
N TYR A 173 19.04 4.29 2.91
CA TYR A 173 17.94 3.84 3.78
C TYR A 173 17.09 2.73 3.12
N LEU A 174 17.43 2.32 1.90
CA LEU A 174 16.59 1.42 1.09
C LEU A 174 16.34 0.06 1.75
N GLY A 175 17.26 -0.41 2.59
CA GLY A 175 17.15 -1.66 3.35
C GLY A 175 16.67 -1.49 4.81
N TYR A 176 16.28 -0.29 5.24
CA TYR A 176 15.75 -0.06 6.58
C TYR A 176 14.36 -0.67 6.74
N TYR A 177 13.93 -0.85 7.99
CA TYR A 177 12.57 -1.30 8.30
C TYR A 177 11.60 -0.16 8.01
N THR A 178 10.85 -0.25 6.91
CA THR A 178 10.19 0.91 6.31
C THR A 178 8.68 0.85 6.44
N LEU A 179 8.10 1.84 7.13
CA LEU A 179 6.67 2.10 7.14
C LEU A 179 6.27 3.19 6.13
N ASN A 180 7.23 4.01 5.69
CA ASN A 180 7.02 5.10 4.75
C ASN A 180 6.13 4.71 3.56
N ASP A 181 5.17 5.58 3.24
CA ASP A 181 4.20 5.40 2.15
C ASP A 181 3.45 4.05 2.26
N ASP A 182 3.10 3.68 3.50
CA ASP A 182 2.40 2.44 3.87
C ASP A 182 3.09 1.13 3.39
N ALA A 183 4.38 1.16 3.04
CA ALA A 183 5.10 0.00 2.49
C ALA A 183 4.94 -1.27 3.35
N HIS A 184 5.07 -1.13 4.67
CA HIS A 184 4.90 -2.23 5.62
C HIS A 184 3.43 -2.60 5.86
N PRO A 185 2.50 -1.67 6.18
CA PRO A 185 1.07 -1.95 6.20
C PRO A 185 0.54 -2.70 4.95
N ASP A 186 0.95 -2.29 3.75
CA ASP A 186 0.49 -2.90 2.51
C ASP A 186 1.11 -4.28 2.25
N ALA A 187 2.33 -4.53 2.73
CA ALA A 187 2.90 -5.87 2.74
C ALA A 187 2.08 -6.82 3.65
N ILE A 188 1.68 -6.37 4.84
CA ILE A 188 0.79 -7.15 5.74
C ILE A 188 -0.55 -7.43 5.05
N ARG A 189 -1.20 -6.41 4.45
CA ARG A 189 -2.48 -6.59 3.74
C ARG A 189 -2.36 -7.57 2.58
N THR A 190 -1.24 -7.53 1.86
CA THR A 190 -0.96 -8.46 0.76
C THR A 190 -0.85 -9.89 1.26
N MET A 191 -0.15 -10.13 2.39
CA MET A 191 -0.06 -11.44 3.01
C MET A 191 -1.42 -11.94 3.55
N LEU A 192 -2.24 -11.07 4.15
CA LEU A 192 -3.59 -11.42 4.58
C LEU A 192 -4.49 -11.79 3.39
N LEU A 193 -4.36 -11.09 2.26
CA LEU A 193 -5.08 -11.43 1.03
C LEU A 193 -4.60 -12.77 0.46
N ALA A 194 -3.28 -13.00 0.43
CA ALA A 194 -2.72 -14.26 -0.04
C ALA A 194 -3.21 -15.45 0.79
N HIS A 195 -3.22 -15.34 2.13
CA HIS A 195 -3.79 -16.36 3.00
C HIS A 195 -5.28 -16.61 2.69
N ARG A 196 -6.08 -15.55 2.53
CA ARG A 196 -7.51 -15.70 2.21
C ARG A 196 -7.75 -16.43 0.89
N LEU A 197 -6.95 -16.14 -0.14
CA LEU A 197 -7.16 -16.67 -1.49
C LEU A 197 -6.58 -18.08 -1.67
N TYR A 198 -5.47 -18.40 -1.02
CA TYR A 198 -4.73 -19.65 -1.26
C TYR A 198 -4.71 -20.60 -0.05
N GLY A 199 -5.08 -20.14 1.15
CA GLY A 199 -5.13 -20.97 2.35
C GLY A 199 -3.78 -21.38 2.94
N ASP A 200 -2.64 -20.95 2.37
CA ASP A 200 -1.31 -21.26 2.91
C ASP A 200 -1.04 -20.45 4.19
N GLU A 201 -0.77 -21.17 5.28
CA GLU A 201 -0.51 -20.61 6.62
C GLU A 201 0.78 -19.77 6.68
N ARG A 202 1.73 -19.97 5.76
CA ARG A 202 2.95 -19.16 5.70
C ARG A 202 2.64 -17.67 5.52
N TYR A 203 1.58 -17.35 4.77
CA TYR A 203 1.15 -15.97 4.55
C TYR A 203 0.53 -15.36 5.81
N LEU A 204 -0.32 -16.10 6.54
CA LEU A 204 -0.86 -15.61 7.82
C LEU A 204 0.26 -15.42 8.85
N ALA A 205 1.22 -16.35 8.90
CA ALA A 205 2.39 -16.24 9.76
C ALA A 205 3.25 -15.01 9.41
N ALA A 206 3.46 -14.72 8.13
CA ALA A 206 4.18 -13.52 7.71
C ALA A 206 3.44 -12.23 8.06
N ALA A 207 2.11 -12.19 7.89
CA ALA A 207 1.28 -11.06 8.30
C ALA A 207 1.35 -10.82 9.82
N ARG A 208 1.29 -11.89 10.63
CA ARG A 208 1.45 -11.82 12.09
C ARG A 208 2.81 -11.28 12.50
N ARG A 209 3.90 -11.77 11.90
CA ARG A 209 5.26 -11.23 12.13
C ARG A 209 5.36 -9.74 11.78
N GLY A 210 4.69 -9.29 10.71
CA GLY A 210 4.59 -7.86 10.41
C GLY A 210 3.91 -7.06 11.51
N GLY A 211 2.81 -7.58 12.07
CA GLY A 211 2.18 -7.00 13.26
C GLY A 211 3.08 -6.99 14.50
N GLU A 212 3.82 -8.08 14.73
CA GLU A 212 4.79 -8.19 15.84
C GLU A 212 5.92 -7.18 15.69
N PHE A 213 6.39 -6.92 14.47
CA PHE A 213 7.29 -5.81 14.18
C PHE A 213 6.67 -4.48 14.58
N LEU A 214 5.43 -4.20 14.21
CA LEU A 214 4.78 -2.93 14.59
C LEU A 214 4.64 -2.78 16.10
N ILE A 215 4.36 -3.85 16.84
CA ILE A 215 4.38 -3.84 18.31
C ILE A 215 5.78 -3.53 18.83
N ALA A 216 6.81 -4.18 18.29
CA ALA A 216 8.20 -3.96 18.68
C ALA A 216 8.73 -2.58 18.27
N ALA A 217 8.20 -2.00 17.19
CA ALA A 217 8.59 -0.73 16.61
C ALA A 217 7.88 0.47 17.25
N GLN A 218 6.80 0.24 18.02
CA GLN A 218 6.14 1.34 18.73
C GLN A 218 7.16 1.98 19.68
N MET A 219 7.39 3.27 19.50
CA MET A 219 8.34 4.00 20.33
C MET A 219 7.86 4.02 21.79
N PRO A 220 8.76 3.99 22.78
CA PRO A 220 8.35 4.08 24.18
C PRO A 220 7.77 5.47 24.50
N GLU A 221 7.19 5.59 25.70
CA GLU A 221 6.82 6.91 26.24
C GLU A 221 8.02 7.88 26.18
N PRO A 222 7.81 9.17 25.86
CA PRO A 222 6.51 9.86 25.84
C PRO A 222 5.76 9.84 24.49
N GLN A 223 6.23 9.08 23.48
CA GLN A 223 5.62 9.12 22.14
C GLN A 223 5.29 7.71 21.62
N PRO A 224 4.23 7.05 22.12
CA PRO A 224 3.85 5.69 21.73
C PRO A 224 3.21 5.62 20.33
N ALA A 225 4.00 5.98 19.32
CA ALA A 225 3.69 6.04 17.90
C ALA A 225 4.90 5.54 17.08
N TRP A 226 4.89 5.72 15.76
CA TRP A 226 5.89 5.15 14.85
C TRP A 226 6.63 6.19 14.01
N ALA A 227 7.86 5.86 13.62
CA ALA A 227 8.65 6.62 12.65
C ALA A 227 8.37 6.16 11.21
N GLN A 228 8.85 6.91 10.21
CA GLN A 228 8.79 6.47 8.81
C GLN A 228 9.63 5.23 8.54
N GLN A 229 10.80 5.14 9.17
CA GLN A 229 11.70 4.00 9.05
C GLN A 229 12.60 3.87 10.28
N TYR A 230 13.08 2.65 10.49
CA TYR A 230 14.01 2.30 11.55
C TYR A 230 15.27 1.65 10.97
N ASN A 231 16.43 2.02 11.49
CA ASN A 231 17.67 1.31 11.19
C ASN A 231 17.65 -0.12 11.78
N HIS A 232 18.68 -0.92 11.51
CA HIS A 232 18.79 -2.28 12.04
C HIS A 232 19.02 -2.37 13.56
N ASP A 233 19.21 -1.23 14.23
CA ASP A 233 19.24 -1.11 15.69
C ASP A 233 17.88 -0.74 16.29
N MET A 234 16.83 -0.67 15.46
CA MET A 234 15.47 -0.25 15.83
C MET A 234 15.38 1.20 16.33
N GLU A 235 16.23 2.08 15.79
CA GLU A 235 16.15 3.51 16.04
C GLU A 235 15.52 4.21 14.84
N PRO A 236 14.63 5.22 15.05
CA PRO A 236 14.17 6.08 13.96
C PRO A 236 15.36 6.60 13.16
N ALA A 237 15.26 6.58 11.83
CA ALA A 237 16.39 6.87 10.96
C ALA A 237 16.06 7.91 9.88
N TRP A 238 17.09 8.59 9.39
CA TRP A 238 16.98 9.46 8.21
C TRP A 238 16.59 8.64 6.97
N ALA A 239 15.72 9.20 6.13
CA ALA A 239 15.54 8.75 4.74
C ALA A 239 16.11 9.79 3.78
N ARG A 240 15.27 10.61 3.15
CA ARG A 240 15.71 11.75 2.33
C ARG A 240 16.19 12.90 3.22
N LYS A 241 16.87 13.89 2.63
CA LYS A 241 17.40 15.07 3.34
C LYS A 241 16.34 15.91 4.09
N PHE A 242 15.06 15.64 3.85
CA PHE A 242 13.89 16.30 4.45
C PHE A 242 13.02 15.33 5.27
N GLU A 243 13.57 14.17 5.62
CA GLU A 243 12.91 13.08 6.37
C GLU A 243 13.81 12.64 7.52
N PRO A 244 13.78 13.38 8.65
CA PRO A 244 14.66 13.15 9.79
C PRO A 244 14.15 11.99 10.66
N PRO A 245 15.00 11.44 11.55
CA PRO A 245 14.58 10.59 12.65
C PRO A 245 13.53 11.31 13.49
N ALA A 246 12.27 10.88 13.38
CA ALA A 246 11.15 11.54 14.02
C ALA A 246 9.97 10.57 14.14
N ILE A 247 9.06 10.85 15.07
CA ILE A 247 7.74 10.24 15.02
C ILE A 247 7.00 10.81 13.81
N SER A 248 6.36 9.92 13.04
CA SER A 248 5.63 10.25 11.82
C SER A 248 4.13 10.10 12.03
N ALA A 249 3.36 11.18 11.86
CA ALA A 249 1.90 11.12 11.98
C ALA A 249 1.24 10.31 10.85
N GLY A 250 1.77 10.38 9.62
CA GLY A 250 1.23 9.62 8.49
C GLY A 250 1.36 8.12 8.73
N GLU A 251 2.59 7.65 8.93
CA GLU A 251 2.86 6.22 9.06
C GLU A 251 2.27 5.63 10.34
N SER A 252 2.15 6.43 11.41
CA SER A 252 1.48 6.00 12.63
C SER A 252 -0.02 5.72 12.42
N ALA A 253 -0.69 6.47 11.53
CA ALA A 253 -2.08 6.20 11.18
C ALA A 253 -2.22 4.88 10.41
N GLY A 254 -1.29 4.60 9.48
CA GLY A 254 -1.19 3.34 8.75
C GLY A 254 -0.95 2.14 9.67
N ALA A 255 -0.02 2.28 10.61
CA ALA A 255 0.27 1.26 11.63
C ALA A 255 -0.95 0.93 12.51
N ILE A 256 -1.68 1.94 13.00
CA ILE A 256 -2.93 1.74 13.75
C ILE A 256 -3.96 0.96 12.93
N ALA A 257 -4.16 1.37 11.67
CA ALA A 257 -5.16 0.74 10.80
C ALA A 257 -4.85 -0.74 10.57
N VAL A 258 -3.61 -1.08 10.22
CA VAL A 258 -3.25 -2.46 9.91
C VAL A 258 -3.16 -3.36 11.15
N LEU A 259 -2.77 -2.82 12.31
CA LEU A 259 -2.85 -3.52 13.60
C LEU A 259 -4.29 -3.88 13.95
N TYR A 260 -5.23 -2.96 13.73
CA TYR A 260 -6.65 -3.24 13.90
C TYR A 260 -7.15 -4.29 12.89
N GLU A 261 -6.73 -4.23 11.63
CA GLU A 261 -7.06 -5.24 10.62
C GLU A 261 -6.54 -6.64 11.01
N LEU A 262 -5.31 -6.72 11.54
CA LEU A 262 -4.70 -7.95 12.05
C LEU A 262 -5.47 -8.51 13.24
N TRP A 263 -5.84 -7.67 14.22
CA TRP A 263 -6.70 -8.10 15.33
C TRP A 263 -8.02 -8.69 14.83
N VAL A 264 -8.68 -8.03 13.87
CA VAL A 264 -9.91 -8.59 13.27
C VAL A 264 -9.62 -9.91 12.56
N ALA A 265 -8.54 -10.03 11.80
CA ALA A 265 -8.21 -11.26 11.07
C ALA A 265 -7.88 -12.43 12.01
N THR A 266 -7.17 -12.15 13.11
CA THR A 266 -6.52 -13.18 13.95
C THR A 266 -7.21 -13.46 15.27
N GLY A 267 -7.96 -12.49 15.81
CA GLY A 267 -8.47 -12.52 17.18
C GLY A 267 -7.41 -12.28 18.26
N ASP A 268 -6.19 -11.92 17.87
CA ASP A 268 -5.08 -11.73 18.80
C ASP A 268 -5.09 -10.31 19.37
N GLU A 269 -5.44 -10.20 20.65
CA GLU A 269 -5.52 -8.91 21.37
C GLU A 269 -4.17 -8.18 21.44
N ALA A 270 -3.04 -8.88 21.27
CA ALA A 270 -1.73 -8.22 21.23
C ALA A 270 -1.65 -7.15 20.13
N PHE A 271 -2.35 -7.34 18.99
CA PHE A 271 -2.39 -6.33 17.92
C PHE A 271 -3.28 -5.13 18.25
N ARG A 272 -4.24 -5.27 19.18
CA ARG A 272 -5.12 -4.17 19.58
C ARG A 272 -4.49 -3.27 20.64
N GLN A 273 -3.67 -3.84 21.52
CA GLN A 273 -3.06 -3.14 22.66
C GLN A 273 -2.30 -1.84 22.32
N PRO A 274 -1.46 -1.78 21.26
CA PRO A 274 -0.70 -0.56 20.91
C PRO A 274 -1.58 0.61 20.46
N ILE A 275 -2.82 0.35 20.03
CA ILE A 275 -3.68 1.37 19.41
C ILE A 275 -4.09 2.43 20.42
N GLY A 276 -4.42 2.05 21.65
CA GLY A 276 -4.84 2.99 22.70
C GLY A 276 -3.80 4.09 22.98
N PRO A 277 -2.55 3.72 23.32
CA PRO A 277 -1.45 4.68 23.45
C PRO A 277 -1.26 5.59 22.24
N ALA A 278 -1.26 5.03 21.02
CA ALA A 278 -1.08 5.83 19.81
C ALA A 278 -2.24 6.82 19.56
N VAL A 279 -3.49 6.41 19.82
CA VAL A 279 -4.66 7.31 19.76
C VAL A 279 -4.54 8.46 20.76
N ARG A 280 -4.01 8.22 21.96
CA ARG A 280 -3.72 9.30 22.92
C ARG A 280 -2.67 10.26 22.35
N TRP A 281 -1.57 9.73 21.82
CA TRP A 281 -0.54 10.55 21.19
C TRP A 281 -1.10 11.44 20.06
N PHE A 282 -2.00 10.93 19.21
CA PHE A 282 -2.67 11.75 18.19
C PHE A 282 -3.53 12.87 18.79
N ARG A 283 -4.26 12.60 19.87
CA ARG A 283 -5.06 13.62 20.56
C ARG A 283 -4.19 14.74 21.14
N ASP A 284 -3.05 14.37 21.72
CA ASP A 284 -2.16 15.29 22.40
C ASP A 284 -1.25 16.07 21.42
N SER A 285 -1.07 15.54 20.20
CA SER A 285 -0.19 16.12 19.18
C SER A 285 -0.90 16.97 18.12
N VAL A 286 -2.22 17.22 18.25
CA VAL A 286 -2.95 18.04 17.30
C VAL A 286 -2.45 19.50 17.33
N LEU A 287 -2.25 20.09 16.15
CA LEU A 287 -1.84 21.48 16.00
C LEU A 287 -3.04 22.43 16.22
N PRO A 288 -2.80 23.73 16.49
CA PRO A 288 -3.88 24.72 16.66
C PRO A 288 -4.85 24.84 15.47
N ASP A 289 -4.39 24.48 14.26
CA ASP A 289 -5.19 24.47 13.03
C ASP A 289 -6.00 23.17 12.83
N GLY A 290 -5.95 22.24 13.78
CA GLY A 290 -6.64 20.95 13.72
C GLY A 290 -5.98 19.91 12.80
N GLN A 291 -4.78 20.20 12.30
CA GLN A 291 -3.95 19.26 11.54
C GLN A 291 -2.89 18.63 12.45
N TRP A 292 -2.05 17.76 11.87
CA TRP A 292 -0.84 17.22 12.49
C TRP A 292 0.35 17.60 11.63
N ALA A 293 1.50 17.86 12.25
CA ALA A 293 2.77 17.87 11.54
C ALA A 293 3.11 16.47 11.04
N ARG A 294 3.87 16.35 9.95
CA ARG A 294 4.35 15.03 9.50
C ARG A 294 5.34 14.47 10.50
N PHE A 295 6.25 15.31 11.00
CA PHE A 295 7.34 14.93 11.88
C PHE A 295 7.25 15.58 13.25
N TYR A 296 7.51 14.80 14.30
CA TYR A 296 7.67 15.29 15.66
C TYR A 296 9.03 14.88 16.22
N GLU A 297 9.74 15.84 16.80
CA GLU A 297 11.03 15.65 17.44
C GLU A 297 10.95 14.58 18.51
N LEU A 298 11.95 13.70 18.51
CA LEU A 298 12.05 12.62 19.47
C LEU A 298 12.14 13.17 20.90
N ARG A 299 11.40 12.55 21.82
CA ARG A 299 11.25 12.90 23.24
C ARG A 299 10.47 14.19 23.53
N THR A 300 10.69 15.27 22.80
CA THR A 300 10.04 16.57 23.08
C THR A 300 8.64 16.69 22.49
N ASN A 301 8.33 15.88 21.48
CA ASN A 301 7.09 15.94 20.72
C ASN A 301 6.84 17.29 20.03
N ARG A 302 7.91 18.05 19.75
CA ARG A 302 7.79 19.34 19.05
C ARG A 302 7.70 19.11 17.53
N PRO A 303 6.74 19.73 16.82
CA PRO A 303 6.63 19.64 15.36
C PRO A 303 7.91 20.04 14.64
N LEU A 304 8.37 19.23 13.68
CA LEU A 304 9.56 19.48 12.86
C LEU A 304 9.19 19.78 11.41
N TYR A 305 9.92 20.72 10.84
CA TYR A 305 9.77 21.22 9.49
C TYR A 305 11.14 21.46 8.86
N PHE A 306 11.14 21.82 7.58
CA PHE A 306 12.33 22.21 6.85
C PHE A 306 12.10 23.56 6.19
N VAL A 307 13.10 24.43 6.22
CA VAL A 307 13.06 25.69 5.49
C VAL A 307 13.02 25.40 4.00
N LYS A 308 12.12 26.09 3.28
CA LYS A 308 11.99 26.02 1.84
C LYS A 308 13.34 26.31 1.16
N ASP A 309 13.64 25.57 0.10
CA ASP A 309 14.86 25.64 -0.73
C ASP A 309 16.17 25.20 -0.05
N THR A 310 16.42 25.53 1.22
CA THR A 310 17.66 25.16 1.93
C THR A 310 17.61 23.78 2.59
N TYR A 311 16.41 23.32 2.97
CA TYR A 311 16.23 22.11 3.77
C TYR A 311 16.98 22.14 5.12
N GLU A 312 17.08 23.32 5.72
CA GLU A 312 17.51 23.45 7.10
C GLU A 312 16.37 23.06 8.04
N LEU A 313 16.67 22.21 9.03
CA LEU A 313 15.68 21.77 10.01
C LEU A 313 15.21 22.96 10.86
N THR A 314 13.90 23.15 10.96
CA THR A 314 13.27 24.24 11.70
C THR A 314 12.03 23.76 12.44
N TYR A 315 11.56 24.58 13.37
CA TYR A 315 10.27 24.39 14.06
C TYR A 315 9.19 25.33 13.52
N ASP A 316 9.52 26.16 12.54
CA ASP A 316 8.58 27.04 11.85
C ASP A 316 7.99 26.34 10.63
N GLY A 317 6.67 26.09 10.67
CA GLY A 317 5.92 25.49 9.56
C GLY A 317 5.43 26.50 8.51
N GLY A 318 5.80 27.78 8.61
CA GLY A 318 5.34 28.85 7.72
C GLY A 318 6.04 28.91 6.35
N ASN A 319 7.26 28.37 6.24
CA ASN A 319 8.05 28.41 5.00
C ASN A 319 8.66 27.03 4.67
N VAL A 320 7.81 26.08 4.28
CA VAL A 320 8.20 24.69 3.99
C VAL A 320 8.25 24.37 2.49
N PRO A 321 9.01 23.34 2.05
CA PRO A 321 8.97 22.86 0.67
C PRO A 321 7.54 22.52 0.20
N THR A 322 7.18 22.98 -0.99
CA THR A 322 5.79 22.90 -1.50
C THR A 322 5.43 21.57 -2.17
N HIS A 323 6.43 20.74 -2.48
CA HIS A 323 6.24 19.42 -3.12
C HIS A 323 6.07 18.29 -2.09
N TYR A 324 6.02 18.60 -0.80
CA TYR A 324 5.94 17.62 0.27
C TYR A 324 4.97 18.08 1.36
N ALA A 325 4.10 17.20 1.82
CA ALA A 325 3.11 17.52 2.84
C ALA A 325 3.73 17.42 4.24
N PHE A 326 4.15 18.57 4.80
CA PHE A 326 4.64 18.66 6.19
C PHE A 326 3.54 18.82 7.24
N LYS A 327 2.31 19.10 6.82
CA LYS A 327 1.11 19.09 7.66
C LYS A 327 -0.02 18.37 6.94
N GLY A 328 -0.86 17.67 7.69
CA GLY A 328 -1.89 16.81 7.11
C GLY A 328 -2.99 16.44 8.09
N ASN A 329 -4.03 15.82 7.54
CA ASN A 329 -5.22 15.39 8.28
C ASN A 329 -5.10 13.94 8.81
N TRP A 330 -3.89 13.40 8.95
CA TRP A 330 -3.65 11.98 9.25
C TRP A 330 -4.33 11.50 10.54
N GLY A 331 -4.40 12.35 11.56
CA GLY A 331 -5.08 12.03 12.82
C GLY A 331 -6.60 12.08 12.76
N LYS A 332 -7.22 12.66 11.72
CA LYS A 332 -8.69 12.79 11.65
C LYS A 332 -9.36 11.43 11.58
N SER A 333 -8.88 10.53 10.72
CA SER A 333 -9.42 9.18 10.60
C SER A 333 -9.15 8.36 11.86
N VAL A 334 -7.96 8.51 12.46
CA VAL A 334 -7.59 7.83 13.72
C VAL A 334 -8.55 8.22 14.84
N LEU A 335 -8.76 9.51 15.06
CA LEU A 335 -9.64 10.00 16.13
C LEU A 335 -11.11 9.70 15.84
N ALA A 336 -11.57 9.80 14.58
CA ALA A 336 -12.94 9.46 14.20
C ALA A 336 -13.26 7.97 14.37
N ASN A 337 -12.26 7.08 14.26
CA ASN A 337 -12.41 5.64 14.45
C ASN A 337 -11.96 5.16 15.84
N ALA A 338 -11.56 6.05 16.75
CA ALA A 338 -11.00 5.67 18.05
C ALA A 338 -11.93 4.76 18.86
N GLU A 339 -13.22 5.09 18.94
CA GLU A 339 -14.21 4.23 19.61
C GLU A 339 -14.27 2.84 18.94
N ARG A 340 -14.40 2.80 17.62
CA ARG A 340 -14.37 1.54 16.86
C ARG A 340 -13.14 0.71 17.17
N TYR A 341 -11.97 1.34 17.20
CA TYR A 341 -10.72 0.64 17.49
C TYR A 341 -10.66 0.12 18.92
N LEU A 342 -11.16 0.86 19.91
CA LEU A 342 -10.88 0.61 21.32
C LEU A 342 -11.99 -0.15 22.07
N THR A 343 -13.25 -0.03 21.64
CA THR A 343 -14.38 -0.56 22.42
C THR A 343 -15.21 -1.59 21.66
N ARG A 344 -15.27 -1.50 20.33
CA ARG A 344 -16.17 -2.36 19.56
C ARG A 344 -15.77 -3.84 19.63
N PRO A 345 -16.71 -4.78 19.83
CA PRO A 345 -16.43 -6.21 19.81
C PRO A 345 -15.98 -6.70 18.43
N ARG A 346 -15.11 -7.71 18.39
CA ARG A 346 -14.56 -8.26 17.14
C ARG A 346 -15.66 -8.88 16.28
N GLU A 347 -16.57 -9.59 16.92
CA GLU A 347 -17.65 -10.35 16.29
C GLU A 347 -18.58 -9.42 15.50
N GLU A 348 -18.87 -8.22 16.04
CA GLU A 348 -19.66 -7.21 15.34
C GLU A 348 -18.95 -6.68 14.09
N VAL A 349 -17.63 -6.50 14.17
CA VAL A 349 -16.82 -6.00 13.05
C VAL A 349 -16.75 -7.05 11.94
N ILE A 350 -16.62 -8.33 12.30
CA ILE A 350 -16.66 -9.45 11.36
C ILE A 350 -18.04 -9.57 10.74
N ALA A 351 -19.10 -9.53 11.54
CA ALA A 351 -20.48 -9.61 11.06
C ALA A 351 -20.81 -8.46 10.09
N GLU A 352 -20.32 -7.25 10.36
CA GLU A 352 -20.44 -6.12 9.43
C GLU A 352 -19.68 -6.35 8.12
N ARG A 353 -18.43 -6.85 8.18
CA ARG A 353 -17.60 -7.12 7.00
C ARG A 353 -18.17 -8.24 6.11
N ASN A 354 -18.76 -9.26 6.72
CA ASN A 354 -19.33 -10.41 6.02
C ASN A 354 -20.80 -10.21 5.64
N ARG A 355 -21.36 -9.03 5.92
CA ARG A 355 -22.77 -8.75 5.67
C ARG A 355 -23.05 -8.76 4.16
N VAL A 356 -23.83 -9.74 3.72
CA VAL A 356 -24.44 -9.74 2.39
C VAL A 356 -25.63 -8.77 2.39
N ARG A 357 -25.71 -7.89 1.39
CA ARG A 357 -26.85 -6.98 1.25
C ARG A 357 -28.10 -7.76 0.90
N THR A 358 -29.23 -7.40 1.49
CA THR A 358 -30.53 -7.86 0.97
C THR A 358 -30.84 -7.16 -0.37
N PRO A 359 -31.73 -7.69 -1.21
CA PRO A 359 -32.11 -7.02 -2.46
C PRO A 359 -32.60 -5.58 -2.23
N ALA A 360 -33.36 -5.32 -1.17
CA ALA A 360 -33.81 -3.97 -0.81
C ALA A 360 -32.64 -3.04 -0.41
N GLN A 361 -31.61 -3.57 0.26
CA GLN A 361 -30.42 -2.81 0.62
C GLN A 361 -29.53 -2.54 -0.59
N ALA A 362 -29.40 -3.50 -1.49
CA ALA A 362 -28.71 -3.35 -2.77
C ALA A 362 -29.42 -2.29 -3.63
N GLU A 363 -30.75 -2.32 -3.68
CA GLU A 363 -31.55 -1.30 -4.37
C GLU A 363 -31.32 0.09 -3.78
N ALA A 364 -31.35 0.22 -2.46
CA ALA A 364 -31.08 1.49 -1.77
C ALA A 364 -29.66 2.01 -2.07
N GLU A 365 -28.65 1.14 -2.10
CA GLU A 365 -27.27 1.50 -2.47
C GLU A 365 -27.18 1.94 -3.93
N SER A 366 -27.82 1.21 -4.85
CA SER A 366 -27.87 1.59 -6.27
C SER A 366 -28.49 2.98 -6.45
N ARG A 367 -29.62 3.26 -5.78
CA ARG A 367 -30.26 4.59 -5.80
C ARG A 367 -29.35 5.67 -5.20
N ARG A 368 -28.60 5.36 -4.14
CA ARG A 368 -27.66 6.28 -3.49
C ARG A 368 -26.48 6.64 -4.40
N LEU A 369 -25.96 5.68 -5.16
CA LEU A 369 -24.84 5.87 -6.09
C LEU A 369 -25.26 6.53 -7.41
N ALA A 370 -26.52 6.35 -7.85
CA ALA A 370 -27.01 6.81 -9.15
C ALA A 370 -26.77 8.30 -9.47
N PRO A 371 -26.92 9.27 -8.53
CA PRO A 371 -26.59 10.67 -8.81
C PRO A 371 -25.11 10.87 -9.15
N GLN A 372 -24.20 10.23 -8.42
CA GLN A 372 -22.77 10.31 -8.67
C GLN A 372 -22.42 9.67 -10.01
N VAL A 373 -23.05 8.54 -10.34
CA VAL A 373 -22.92 7.86 -11.64
C VAL A 373 -23.34 8.78 -12.78
N ARG A 374 -24.49 9.46 -12.66
CA ARG A 374 -24.93 10.44 -13.67
C ARG A 374 -23.93 11.58 -13.83
N THR A 375 -23.36 12.08 -12.74
CA THR A 375 -22.33 13.12 -12.78
C THR A 375 -21.09 12.66 -13.55
N VAL A 376 -20.57 11.46 -13.25
CA VAL A 376 -19.36 10.98 -13.94
C VAL A 376 -19.62 10.62 -15.40
N ILE A 377 -20.79 10.06 -15.74
CA ILE A 377 -21.17 9.81 -17.14
C ILE A 377 -21.32 11.14 -17.91
N GLY A 378 -21.95 12.14 -17.29
CA GLY A 378 -22.11 13.47 -17.90
C GLY A 378 -20.79 14.22 -18.11
N ALA A 379 -19.70 13.79 -17.46
CA ALA A 379 -18.36 14.36 -17.61
C ALA A 379 -17.53 13.69 -18.73
N LEU A 380 -18.09 12.69 -19.43
CA LEU A 380 -17.44 12.08 -20.58
C LEU A 380 -17.44 13.03 -21.79
N ASP A 381 -16.34 13.01 -22.56
CA ASP A 381 -16.31 13.67 -23.85
C ASP A 381 -17.11 12.90 -24.93
N GLY A 382 -17.19 13.46 -26.15
CA GLY A 382 -17.93 12.85 -27.26
C GLY A 382 -17.41 11.47 -27.72
N THR A 383 -16.29 11.02 -27.17
CA THR A 383 -15.69 9.70 -27.43
C THR A 383 -15.70 8.79 -26.20
N GLY A 384 -16.38 9.17 -25.12
CA GLY A 384 -16.53 8.34 -23.93
C GLY A 384 -15.31 8.35 -23.00
N ARG A 385 -14.56 9.45 -22.92
CA ARG A 385 -13.37 9.57 -22.06
C ARG A 385 -13.53 10.64 -20.98
N TRP A 386 -12.97 10.42 -19.80
CA TRP A 386 -12.74 11.47 -18.81
C TRP A 386 -11.43 12.19 -19.11
N VAL A 387 -11.52 13.37 -19.73
CA VAL A 387 -10.36 14.15 -20.16
C VAL A 387 -10.24 15.42 -19.33
N LYS A 388 -9.03 15.69 -18.85
CA LYS A 388 -8.67 16.94 -18.19
C LYS A 388 -7.38 17.48 -18.80
N ASN A 389 -7.41 18.72 -19.27
CA ASN A 389 -6.28 19.37 -19.95
C ASN A 389 -5.70 18.56 -21.14
N GLY A 390 -6.56 17.83 -21.87
CA GLY A 390 -6.14 17.00 -23.01
C GLY A 390 -5.61 15.60 -22.64
N TRP A 391 -5.57 15.25 -21.35
CA TRP A 391 -5.08 13.96 -20.86
C TRP A 391 -6.18 13.13 -20.21
N ILE A 392 -6.07 11.81 -20.31
CA ILE A 392 -6.81 10.89 -19.44
C ILE A 392 -6.01 10.75 -18.14
N GLU A 393 -6.58 11.27 -17.04
CA GLU A 393 -6.02 11.05 -15.70
C GLU A 393 -6.41 9.65 -15.22
N VAL A 394 -5.45 8.73 -15.16
CA VAL A 394 -5.71 7.31 -14.86
C VAL A 394 -6.42 7.13 -13.51
N GLY A 395 -6.04 7.86 -12.47
CA GLY A 395 -6.69 7.81 -11.17
C GLY A 395 -8.13 8.31 -11.22
N THR A 396 -8.43 9.32 -12.05
CA THR A 396 -9.81 9.75 -12.31
C THR A 396 -10.60 8.66 -13.02
N ALA A 397 -10.02 8.02 -14.04
CA ALA A 397 -10.66 6.92 -14.75
C ALA A 397 -10.93 5.72 -13.83
N VAL A 398 -9.93 5.29 -13.05
CA VAL A 398 -10.06 4.19 -12.07
C VAL A 398 -11.15 4.49 -11.05
N ARG A 399 -11.17 5.69 -10.45
CA ARG A 399 -12.22 6.07 -9.48
C ARG A 399 -13.62 6.06 -10.10
N ASN A 400 -13.77 6.58 -11.32
CA ASN A 400 -15.08 6.64 -11.98
C ASN A 400 -15.54 5.25 -12.42
N LEU A 401 -14.65 4.40 -12.93
CA LEU A 401 -14.95 3.02 -13.29
C LEU A 401 -15.30 2.18 -12.04
N ASP A 402 -14.64 2.40 -10.90
CA ASP A 402 -14.98 1.71 -9.65
C ASP A 402 -16.38 2.11 -9.17
N LEU A 403 -16.72 3.40 -9.23
CA LEU A 403 -18.06 3.87 -8.94
C LEU A 403 -19.12 3.21 -9.82
N LEU A 404 -18.84 3.09 -11.12
CA LEU A 404 -19.73 2.41 -12.07
C LEU A 404 -19.87 0.91 -11.74
N ALA A 405 -18.76 0.22 -11.47
CA ALA A 405 -18.76 -1.19 -11.11
C ALA A 405 -19.59 -1.45 -9.85
N ARG A 406 -19.41 -0.63 -8.81
CA ARG A 406 -20.18 -0.72 -7.56
C ARG A 406 -21.67 -0.46 -7.77
N TRP A 407 -22.02 0.50 -8.62
CA TRP A 407 -23.41 0.79 -8.94
C TRP A 407 -24.07 -0.36 -9.73
N LEU A 408 -23.37 -0.91 -10.73
CA LEU A 408 -23.82 -2.05 -11.52
C LEU A 408 -24.00 -3.29 -10.65
N GLN A 409 -23.03 -3.58 -9.78
CA GLN A 409 -23.13 -4.69 -8.83
C GLN A 409 -24.34 -4.53 -7.91
N ALA A 410 -24.55 -3.34 -7.33
CA ALA A 410 -25.71 -3.09 -6.47
C ALA A 410 -27.05 -3.21 -7.25
N ALA A 411 -27.06 -2.82 -8.53
CA ALA A 411 -28.24 -2.98 -9.38
C ALA A 411 -28.53 -4.45 -9.70
N GLU A 412 -27.50 -5.28 -9.90
CA GLU A 412 -27.64 -6.72 -10.12
C GLU A 412 -28.11 -7.44 -8.85
N GLU A 413 -27.49 -7.14 -7.70
CA GLU A 413 -27.86 -7.68 -6.38
C GLU A 413 -29.30 -7.33 -5.97
N ALA A 414 -29.87 -6.26 -6.52
CA ALA A 414 -31.25 -5.84 -6.28
C ALA A 414 -32.28 -6.64 -7.09
N ARG A 415 -31.86 -7.34 -8.15
CA ARG A 415 -32.81 -8.10 -8.99
C ARG A 415 -33.37 -9.28 -8.21
N PRO A 416 -34.68 -9.53 -8.29
CA PRO A 416 -35.25 -10.75 -7.72
C PRO A 416 -34.62 -11.96 -8.41
N SER A 417 -34.17 -12.95 -7.64
CA SER A 417 -33.72 -14.22 -8.23
C SER A 417 -34.85 -14.79 -9.11
N PRO A 418 -34.54 -15.27 -10.32
CA PRO A 418 -35.55 -15.97 -11.11
C PRO A 418 -36.08 -17.12 -10.25
N ALA A 419 -37.40 -17.14 -10.03
CA ALA A 419 -38.06 -18.19 -9.27
C ALA A 419 -37.70 -19.53 -9.90
N GLY A 420 -37.00 -20.38 -9.13
CA GLY A 420 -36.64 -21.74 -9.51
C GLY A 420 -37.82 -22.70 -9.45
#